data_AF-A0A9D2KTI4-F1
#
_entry.id   AF-A0A9D2KTI4-F1
#
_cell.length_a   1.000
_cell.length_b   1.000
_cell.length_c   1.000
_cell.angle_alpha   90.00
_cell.angle_beta   90.00
_cell.angle_gamma   90.00
#
_symmetry.space_group_name_H-M   'P 1'
#
loop_
_entity.id
_entity.type
_entity.pdbx_description
1 polymer ?
#
loop_
_entity_poly.entity_id
_entity_poly.type
_entity_poly.pdbx_seq_one_letter_code
_entity_poly.pdbx_strand_id
1 'polypeptide(L)'
;DQPIIVQYFLYIKSLLQLDLGTSIRTNNPVLSELARCYPATIELALFAIILAAVFGILFGIISAIKRNSIADQAVRAVSVTGVSIPSFWFALLVLYLFYYLFFQAWRFIHFC
;
A
#
# COMPACT_ATOMS: atom_id res chain seq x y z
N ASP A 1 -26.91 -3.11 31.96
CA ASP A 1 -26.27 -2.44 30.80
C ASP A 1 -25.86 -1.03 31.16
N GLN A 2 -24.57 -0.71 30.99
CA GLN A 2 -24.09 0.65 31.23
C GLN A 2 -24.34 1.52 29.98
N PRO A 3 -24.56 2.84 30.15
CA PRO A 3 -24.73 3.75 29.02
C PRO A 3 -23.52 3.69 28.08
N ILE A 4 -23.76 3.81 26.76
CA ILE A 4 -22.70 3.69 25.73
C ILE A 4 -21.57 4.72 25.92
N ILE A 5 -21.91 5.88 26.48
CA ILE A 5 -20.97 6.95 26.82
C ILE A 5 -19.97 6.45 27.89
N VAL A 6 -20.44 5.71 28.90
CA VAL A 6 -19.60 5.18 29.97
C VAL A 6 -18.65 4.11 29.42
N GLN A 7 -19.12 3.23 28.53
CA GLN A 7 -18.26 2.25 27.86
C GLN A 7 -17.18 2.91 27.00
N TYR A 8 -17.51 3.98 26.28
CA TYR A 8 -16.53 4.72 25.49
C TYR A 8 -15.43 5.33 26.37
N PHE A 9 -15.79 5.96 27.50
CA PHE A 9 -14.80 6.51 28.42
C PHE A 9 -13.93 5.43 29.08
N LEU A 10 -14.49 4.27 29.41
CA LEU A 10 -13.73 3.13 29.92
C LEU A 10 -12.76 2.59 28.86
N TYR A 11 -13.19 2.47 27.61
CA TYR A 11 -12.33 2.06 26.49
C TYR A 11 -11.18 3.06 26.26
N ILE A 12 -11.46 4.37 26.27
CA ILE A 12 -10.43 5.41 26.16
C ILE A 12 -9.43 5.33 27.32
N LYS A 13 -9.90 5.07 28.55
CA LYS A 13 -9.03 4.91 29.72
C LYS A 13 -8.12 3.68 29.60
N SER A 14 -8.64 2.55 29.11
CA SER A 14 -7.86 1.34 28.83
C SER A 14 -6.85 1.54 27.68
N LEU A 15 -7.25 2.23 26.62
CA LEU A 15 -6.36 2.60 25.51
C LEU A 15 -5.15 3.42 25.98
N LEU A 16 -5.37 4.39 26.87
CA LEU A 16 -4.30 5.20 27.47
C LEU A 16 -3.32 4.36 28.32
N GLN A 17 -3.74 3.18 28.77
CA GLN A 17 -2.90 2.21 29.48
C GLN A 17 -2.27 1.18 28.52
N LEU A 18 -2.32 1.42 27.20
CA LEU A 18 -1.89 0.50 26.14
C LEU A 18 -2.67 -0.81 26.07
N ASP A 19 -3.82 -0.88 26.76
CA ASP A 19 -4.73 -2.02 26.66
C ASP A 19 -5.77 -1.76 25.57
N LEU A 20 -5.50 -2.32 24.39
CA LEU A 20 -6.39 -2.29 23.23
C LEU A 20 -7.59 -3.25 23.39
N GLY A 21 -7.62 -4.05 24.46
CA GLY A 21 -8.64 -5.05 24.72
C GLY A 21 -8.56 -6.26 23.80
N THR A 22 -9.65 -7.03 23.79
CA THR A 22 -9.82 -8.22 22.96
C THR A 22 -10.66 -7.93 21.73
N SER A 23 -10.30 -8.55 20.61
CA SER A 23 -11.04 -8.45 19.36
C SER A 23 -12.40 -9.13 19.51
N ILE A 24 -13.48 -8.40 19.18
CA ILE A 24 -14.86 -8.95 19.18
C ILE A 24 -15.01 -10.08 18.15
N ARG A 25 -14.16 -10.11 17.11
CA ARG A 25 -14.22 -11.09 16.02
C ARG A 25 -13.41 -12.36 16.30
N THR A 26 -12.26 -12.24 16.96
CA THR A 26 -11.30 -13.34 17.14
C THR A 26 -11.05 -13.71 18.60
N ASN A 27 -11.59 -12.96 19.57
CA ASN A 27 -11.34 -13.08 21.03
C ASN A 27 -9.86 -12.99 21.46
N ASN A 28 -8.93 -12.76 20.54
CA ASN A 28 -7.51 -12.55 20.83
C ASN A 28 -7.25 -11.08 21.25
N PRO A 29 -6.19 -10.82 22.04
CA PRO A 29 -5.72 -9.47 22.30
C PRO A 29 -5.38 -8.74 21.00
N VAL A 30 -5.97 -7.55 20.78
CA VAL A 30 -5.77 -6.75 19.54
C VAL A 30 -4.30 -6.41 19.32
N LEU A 31 -3.54 -6.20 20.41
CA LEU A 31 -2.10 -5.93 20.36
C LEU A 31 -1.31 -7.07 19.69
N SER A 32 -1.69 -8.33 19.92
CA SER A 32 -1.01 -9.50 19.33
C SER A 32 -1.26 -9.62 17.82
N GLU A 33 -2.48 -9.32 17.37
CA GLU A 33 -2.85 -9.31 15.96
C GLU A 33 -2.16 -8.15 15.21
N LEU A 34 -2.11 -6.97 15.83
CA LEU A 34 -1.34 -5.83 15.31
C LEU A 34 0.14 -6.16 15.20
N ALA A 35 0.75 -6.72 16.25
CA ALA A 35 2.18 -7.09 16.25
C ALA A 35 2.53 -8.10 15.15
N ARG A 36 1.56 -8.92 14.71
CA ARG A 36 1.73 -9.87 13.60
C ARG A 36 1.65 -9.21 12.23
N CYS A 37 0.71 -8.29 12.01
CA CYS A 37 0.49 -7.65 10.71
C CYS A 37 1.39 -6.43 10.45
N TYR A 38 1.80 -5.75 11.52
CA TYR A 38 2.64 -4.55 11.48
C TYR A 38 3.99 -4.75 10.78
N PRO A 39 4.79 -5.82 11.06
CA PRO A 39 6.09 -5.99 10.40
C PRO A 39 5.96 -6.16 8.89
N ALA A 40 5.00 -6.96 8.42
CA ALA A 40 4.77 -7.16 6.99
C ALA A 40 4.38 -5.86 6.26
N THR A 41 3.59 -5.01 6.90
CA THR A 41 3.20 -3.71 6.34
C THR A 41 4.39 -2.76 6.24
N ILE A 42 5.25 -2.75 7.26
CA ILE A 42 6.47 -1.92 7.28
C ILE A 42 7.43 -2.36 6.20
N GLU A 43 7.71 -3.66 6.09
CA GLU A 43 8.61 -4.18 5.06
C GLU A 43 8.12 -3.74 3.68
N LEU A 44 6.84 -3.97 3.38
CA LEU A 44 6.25 -3.59 2.10
C LEU A 44 6.33 -2.07 1.84
N ALA A 45 6.00 -1.26 2.85
CA ALA A 45 6.04 0.19 2.73
C ALA A 45 7.47 0.71 2.51
N LEU A 46 8.45 0.19 3.24
CA LEU A 46 9.85 0.57 3.11
C LEU A 46 10.39 0.23 1.72
N PHE A 47 10.14 -0.99 1.24
CA PHE A 47 10.53 -1.37 -0.12
C PHE A 47 9.89 -0.47 -1.18
N ALA A 48 8.59 -0.18 -1.05
CA ALA A 48 7.88 0.71 -1.97
C ALA A 48 8.47 2.13 -1.96
N ILE A 49 8.78 2.68 -0.79
CA ILE A 49 9.37 4.01 -0.65
C ILE A 49 10.76 4.07 -1.28
N ILE A 50 11.61 3.07 -1.01
CA ILE A 50 12.97 3.01 -1.58
C ILE A 50 12.90 2.99 -3.10
N LEU A 51 12.06 2.11 -3.68
CA LEU A 51 11.90 2.02 -5.13
C LEU A 51 11.34 3.33 -5.70
N ALA A 52 10.29 3.88 -5.11
CA ALA A 52 9.69 5.14 -5.55
C ALA A 52 10.70 6.30 -5.49
N ALA A 53 11.53 6.36 -4.45
CA ALA A 53 12.57 7.38 -4.31
C ALA A 53 13.64 7.22 -5.40
N VAL A 54 14.17 6.00 -5.60
CA VAL A 54 15.21 5.75 -6.61
C VAL A 54 14.70 6.11 -8.01
N PHE A 55 13.55 5.57 -8.42
CA PHE A 55 13.00 5.86 -9.75
C PHE A 55 12.54 7.31 -9.88
N GLY A 56 11.89 7.87 -8.86
CA GLY A 56 11.42 9.25 -8.85
C GLY A 56 12.58 10.25 -8.99
N ILE A 57 13.68 10.03 -8.27
CA ILE A 57 14.88 10.87 -8.38
C ILE A 57 15.52 10.73 -9.76
N LEU A 58 15.69 9.51 -10.27
CA LEU A 58 16.29 9.30 -11.60
C LEU A 58 15.49 9.98 -12.71
N PHE A 59 14.17 9.73 -12.77
CA PHE A 59 13.32 10.35 -13.79
C PHE A 59 13.16 11.86 -13.58
N GLY A 60 13.15 12.33 -12.33
CA GLY A 60 13.13 13.75 -12.00
C GLY A 60 14.39 14.48 -12.49
N ILE A 61 15.58 13.91 -12.27
CA ILE A 61 16.84 14.47 -12.77
C ILE A 61 16.86 14.49 -14.30
N ILE A 62 16.44 13.40 -14.95
CA ILE A 62 16.41 13.33 -16.43
C ILE A 62 15.47 14.40 -17.01
N SER A 63 14.28 14.57 -16.44
CA SER A 63 13.31 15.59 -16.83
C SER A 63 13.85 17.02 -16.60
N ALA A 64 14.57 17.23 -15.49
CA ALA A 64 15.17 18.52 -15.17
C ALA A 64 16.31 18.91 -16.13
N ILE A 65 17.20 17.97 -16.46
CA ILE A 65 18.34 18.22 -17.38
C ILE A 65 17.84 18.40 -18.82
N LYS A 66 16.88 17.56 -19.26
CA LYS A 66 16.33 17.62 -20.63
C LYS A 66 14.97 18.33 -20.66
N ARG A 67 14.91 19.53 -20.07
CA ARG A 67 13.69 20.34 -20.01
C ARG A 67 13.11 20.59 -21.41
N ASN A 68 11.79 20.47 -21.57
CA ASN A 68 11.06 20.55 -22.84
C ASN A 68 11.39 19.47 -23.88
N SER A 69 12.17 18.44 -23.54
CA SER A 69 12.34 17.29 -24.41
C SER A 69 11.14 16.34 -24.35
N ILE A 70 11.06 15.42 -25.32
CA ILE A 70 10.06 14.34 -25.35
C ILE A 70 10.12 13.52 -24.05
N ALA A 71 11.31 13.33 -23.47
CA ALA A 71 11.47 12.60 -22.21
C ALA A 71 10.84 13.34 -21.02
N ASP A 72 10.98 14.67 -20.95
CA ASP A 72 10.34 15.50 -19.92
C ASP A 72 8.81 15.46 -20.05
N GLN A 73 8.29 15.56 -21.28
CA GLN A 73 6.85 15.46 -21.54
C GLN A 73 6.28 14.09 -21.17
N ALA A 74 6.99 13.00 -21.49
CA ALA A 74 6.58 11.64 -21.14
C ALA A 74 6.51 11.43 -19.62
N VAL A 75 7.56 11.84 -18.87
CA VAL A 75 7.59 11.72 -17.41
C VAL A 75 6.45 12.53 -16.77
N ARG A 76 6.18 13.74 -17.27
CA ARG A 76 5.06 14.57 -16.80
C ARG A 76 3.71 13.92 -17.08
N ALA A 77 3.49 13.40 -18.29
CA ALA A 77 2.26 12.73 -18.65
C ALA A 77 1.99 11.53 -17.74
N VAL A 78 3.00 10.66 -17.56
CA VAL A 78 2.90 9.49 -16.66
C VAL A 78 2.61 9.93 -15.22
N SER A 79 3.27 10.99 -14.74
CA SER A 79 3.04 11.52 -13.39
C SER A 79 1.61 12.01 -13.19
N VAL A 80 1.08 12.79 -14.14
CA VAL A 80 -0.30 13.30 -14.09
C VAL A 80 -1.31 12.16 -14.15
N THR A 81 -1.11 11.21 -15.05
CA THR A 81 -1.99 10.04 -15.18
C THR A 81 -1.97 9.19 -13.90
N GLY A 82 -0.79 8.92 -13.33
CA GLY A 82 -0.65 8.14 -12.11
C GLY A 82 -1.35 8.76 -10.90
N VAL A 83 -1.30 10.09 -10.75
CA VAL A 83 -1.97 10.81 -9.65
C VAL A 83 -3.49 10.90 -9.87
N SER A 84 -3.94 10.90 -11.12
CA SER A 84 -5.35 11.11 -11.48
C SER A 84 -6.18 9.82 -11.47
N ILE A 85 -5.54 8.65 -11.61
CA ILE A 85 -6.24 7.37 -11.61
C ILE A 85 -6.55 6.94 -10.17
N PRO A 86 -7.79 6.49 -9.87
CA PRO A 86 -8.10 5.90 -8.57
C PRO A 86 -7.23 4.67 -8.26
N SER A 87 -6.64 4.64 -7.08
CA SER A 87 -5.69 3.60 -6.66
C SER A 87 -6.26 2.18 -6.73
N PHE A 88 -7.53 1.98 -6.37
CA PHE A 88 -8.19 0.68 -6.45
C PHE A 88 -8.28 0.18 -7.90
N TRP A 89 -8.58 1.07 -8.85
CA TRP A 89 -8.74 0.72 -10.25
C TRP A 89 -7.38 0.39 -10.88
N PHE A 90 -6.34 1.16 -10.52
CA PHE A 90 -4.97 0.86 -10.90
C PHE A 90 -4.51 -0.51 -10.37
N ALA A 91 -4.79 -0.82 -9.10
CA ALA A 91 -4.46 -2.11 -8.52
C ALA A 91 -5.15 -3.27 -9.26
N LEU A 92 -6.42 -3.11 -9.65
CA LEU A 92 -7.15 -4.11 -10.46
C LEU A 92 -6.53 -4.30 -11.84
N LEU A 93 -6.15 -3.21 -12.52
CA LEU A 93 -5.47 -3.31 -13.82
C LEU A 93 -4.12 -4.01 -13.73
N VAL A 94 -3.31 -3.66 -12.73
CA VAL A 94 -2.00 -4.29 -12.51
C VAL A 94 -2.17 -5.77 -12.19
N LEU A 95 -3.15 -6.13 -11.34
CA LEU A 95 -3.47 -7.52 -11.03
C LEU A 95 -3.90 -8.30 -12.28
N TYR A 96 -4.76 -7.72 -13.11
CA TYR A 96 -5.17 -8.31 -14.38
C TYR A 96 -3.96 -8.52 -15.30
N LEU A 97 -3.16 -7.49 -15.53
CA LEU A 97 -1.98 -7.58 -16.39
C LEU A 97 -1.01 -8.65 -15.91
N PHE A 98 -0.73 -8.72 -14.60
CA PHE A 98 0.19 -9.71 -14.05
C PHE A 98 -0.35 -11.14 -14.16
N TYR A 99 -1.66 -11.33 -13.94
CA TYR A 99 -2.29 -12.63 -14.10
C TYR A 99 -2.22 -13.14 -15.56
N TYR A 100 -2.55 -12.31 -16.54
CA TYR A 100 -2.54 -12.72 -17.94
C TYR A 100 -1.14 -12.80 -18.53
N LEU A 101 -0.26 -11.85 -18.23
CA LEU A 101 1.07 -11.81 -18.83
C LEU A 101 2.03 -12.80 -18.15
N PHE A 102 2.05 -12.84 -16.82
CA PHE A 102 3.03 -13.65 -16.09
C PHE A 102 2.49 -15.04 -15.80
N PHE A 103 1.29 -15.14 -15.21
CA PHE A 103 0.78 -16.42 -14.71
C PHE A 103 0.32 -17.36 -15.84
N GLN A 104 -0.39 -16.85 -16.84
CA GLN A 104 -0.79 -17.64 -18.00
C GLN A 104 0.40 -18.02 -18.90
N ALA A 105 1.33 -17.10 -19.17
CA ALA A 105 2.51 -17.43 -19.99
C ALA A 105 3.42 -18.45 -19.29
N TRP A 106 3.63 -18.31 -17.98
CA TRP A 106 4.37 -19.29 -17.17
C TRP A 106 3.70 -20.66 -17.19
N ARG A 107 2.37 -20.71 -17.06
CA ARG A 107 1.61 -21.96 -17.12
C ARG A 107 1.64 -22.58 -18.51
N PHE A 108 1.64 -21.79 -19.58
CA PHE A 108 1.73 -22.28 -20.96
C PHE A 108 3.11 -22.90 -21.26
N ILE A 109 4.18 -22.28 -20.76
CA ILE A 109 5.57 -22.79 -20.93
C ILE A 109 5.83 -24.06 -20.12
N HIS A 110 5.21 -24.23 -18.96
CA HIS A 110 5.39 -25.43 -18.13
C HIS A 110 4.49 -26.63 -18.51
N PHE A 111 3.46 -26.41 -19.33
CA PHE A 111 2.54 -27.46 -19.80
C PHE A 111 2.64 -27.75 -21.31
N CYS A 112 3.54 -27.07 -22.03
CA CYS A 112 4.05 -27.48 -23.35
C CYS A 112 5.33 -28.31 -23.18
#